data_AF-A0A3M0IY29-F1
#
_entry.id   AF-A0A3M0IY29-F1
#
_cell.length_a   1.000
_cell.length_b   1.000
_cell.length_c   1.000
_cell.angle_alpha   90.00
_cell.angle_beta   90.00
_cell.angle_gamma   90.00
#
_symmetry.space_group_name_H-M   'P 1'
#
loop_
_entity.id
_entity.type
_entity.pdbx_description
1 polymer ?
#
loop_
_entity_poly.entity_id
_entity_poly.type
_entity_poly.pdbx_seq_one_letter_code
_entity_poly.pdbx_strand_id
1 'polypeptide(L)'
;MISPTSSSEAFRKGGRKGAKRVMIVITDGESHDSPDLEKVIEDSERDNVTRYAVAVLGYYNRRGINPEAFLNEIKFIASDPDDKHFFNVTDEAALKDIVDALGERIFSLEGTNKNEISFGLEMSQAGFSSHVVEDGILLGAVGAYDWNGAVLKETSGGKVIPLRESYLQEFPEELKNHGAYLGYTVSSVVSSKRERIYVAGAPRFNHTGKVILFSMHGDGNLTIHQALKGEQIGSYYGSEISSLDADGDGVTDALLVGAPTFFSEGRERGKVYVYALQGNLFVPGGALLDLPSYQNSRFGSCIAAVPDLNQDSYNDLVVGAPLEDEHQGAVYVFLGFRRTVLRKYKQRIAAADLAPGLMYFGISIHGQLDLDEDGLVDVAVGSLGNAVLLW
;
A
#
# COMPACT_ATOMS: atom_id res chain seq x y z
N MET A 1 -8.90 7.86 -37.44
CA MET A 1 -8.94 8.84 -38.53
C MET A 1 -8.76 10.23 -37.92
N ILE A 2 -7.53 10.75 -37.90
CA ILE A 2 -7.22 12.07 -37.33
C ILE A 2 -7.33 13.07 -38.48
N SER A 3 -8.42 13.83 -38.53
CA SER A 3 -8.57 14.90 -39.52
C SER A 3 -8.02 16.22 -38.98
N PRO A 4 -7.20 16.99 -39.74
CA PRO A 4 -6.57 18.25 -39.31
C PRO A 4 -7.55 19.32 -38.82
N THR A 5 -8.81 19.25 -39.21
CA THR A 5 -9.85 20.20 -38.78
C THR A 5 -10.38 19.92 -37.38
N SER A 6 -10.25 18.71 -36.86
CA SER A 6 -10.93 18.29 -35.62
C SER A 6 -10.21 18.68 -34.32
N SER A 7 -8.87 18.65 -34.30
CA SER A 7 -8.10 18.91 -33.08
C SER A 7 -8.06 20.39 -32.70
N SER A 8 -7.69 21.26 -33.65
CA SER A 8 -7.60 22.70 -33.40
C SER A 8 -8.98 23.36 -33.20
N GLU A 9 -10.03 22.87 -33.87
CA GLU A 9 -11.40 23.36 -33.63
C GLU A 9 -11.94 22.94 -32.26
N ALA A 10 -11.66 21.72 -31.80
CA ALA A 10 -12.12 21.25 -30.49
C ALA A 10 -11.59 22.11 -29.34
N PHE A 11 -10.32 22.49 -29.38
CA PHE A 11 -9.74 23.40 -28.37
C PHE A 11 -10.21 24.86 -28.54
N ARG A 12 -10.60 25.28 -29.75
CA ARG A 12 -11.12 26.64 -30.02
C ARG A 12 -12.60 26.83 -29.66
N LYS A 13 -13.43 25.78 -29.72
CA LYS A 13 -14.89 25.87 -29.49
C LYS A 13 -15.34 25.60 -28.05
N GLY A 14 -14.42 25.29 -27.12
CA GLY A 14 -14.75 25.08 -25.71
C GLY A 14 -13.57 25.00 -24.73
N GLY A 15 -12.33 25.20 -25.20
CA GLY A 15 -11.14 25.12 -24.35
C GLY A 15 -10.99 26.33 -23.42
N ARG A 16 -10.64 26.08 -22.16
CA ARG A 16 -10.31 27.13 -21.18
C ARG A 16 -8.95 27.76 -21.52
N LYS A 17 -8.89 29.10 -21.61
CA LYS A 17 -7.62 29.84 -21.79
C LYS A 17 -6.69 29.55 -20.60
N GLY A 18 -5.48 29.07 -20.87
CA GLY A 18 -4.46 28.76 -19.86
C GLY A 18 -4.45 27.32 -19.34
N ALA A 19 -5.41 26.48 -19.72
CA ALA A 19 -5.37 25.05 -19.39
C ALA A 19 -4.29 24.31 -20.20
N LYS A 20 -3.66 23.29 -19.59
CA LYS A 20 -2.84 22.33 -20.34
C LYS A 20 -3.73 21.61 -21.36
N ARG A 21 -3.22 21.44 -22.59
CA ARG A 21 -3.93 20.78 -23.67
C ARG A 21 -3.36 19.38 -23.85
N VAL A 22 -4.23 18.39 -23.73
CA VAL A 22 -3.85 16.98 -23.87
C VAL A 22 -4.71 16.35 -24.96
N MET A 23 -4.08 15.56 -25.83
CA MET A 23 -4.73 14.77 -26.86
C MET A 23 -4.39 13.30 -26.63
N ILE A 24 -5.39 12.42 -26.67
CA ILE A 24 -5.21 10.98 -26.55
C ILE A 24 -5.66 10.35 -27.85
N VAL A 25 -4.75 9.65 -28.52
CA VAL A 25 -5.00 8.91 -29.76
C VAL A 25 -5.02 7.43 -29.42
N ILE A 26 -6.14 6.76 -29.67
CA ILE A 26 -6.30 5.31 -29.49
C ILE A 26 -6.69 4.73 -30.84
N THR A 27 -5.92 3.77 -31.34
CA THR A 27 -6.20 3.14 -32.63
C THR A 27 -5.64 1.73 -32.71
N ASP A 28 -6.24 0.91 -33.57
CA ASP A 28 -5.93 -0.49 -33.85
C ASP A 28 -5.46 -0.70 -35.30
N GLY A 29 -5.16 0.37 -36.05
CA GLY A 29 -4.71 0.29 -37.44
C GLY A 29 -4.07 1.57 -37.98
N GLU A 30 -3.35 1.40 -39.09
CA GLU A 30 -2.59 2.47 -39.77
C GLU A 30 -3.50 3.53 -40.39
N SER A 31 -3.03 4.79 -40.43
CA SER A 31 -3.77 5.87 -41.08
C SER A 31 -3.77 5.70 -42.60
N HIS A 32 -4.90 6.02 -43.22
CA HIS A 32 -5.03 6.05 -44.68
C HIS A 32 -4.73 7.46 -45.25
N ASP A 33 -4.51 8.45 -44.37
CA ASP A 33 -4.30 9.87 -44.69
C ASP A 33 -2.87 10.34 -44.28
N SER A 34 -1.86 9.53 -44.59
CA SER A 34 -0.44 9.79 -44.27
C SER A 34 0.11 11.18 -44.68
N PRO A 35 -0.31 11.82 -45.81
CA PRO A 35 0.25 13.10 -46.23
C PRO A 35 -0.03 14.29 -45.30
N ASP A 36 -1.09 14.23 -44.49
CA ASP A 36 -1.49 15.33 -43.61
C ASP A 36 -0.99 15.16 -42.16
N LEU A 37 -0.41 14.00 -41.82
CA LEU A 37 -0.04 13.63 -40.45
C LEU A 37 1.07 14.53 -39.88
N GLU A 38 2.11 14.78 -40.67
CA GLU A 38 3.25 15.63 -40.29
C GLU A 38 2.80 17.05 -39.95
N LYS A 39 1.96 17.62 -40.81
CA LYS A 39 1.39 18.96 -40.59
C LYS A 39 0.53 19.05 -39.32
N VAL A 40 -0.24 18.00 -39.02
CA VAL A 40 -1.08 17.95 -37.81
C VAL A 40 -0.24 17.86 -36.55
N ILE A 41 0.88 17.14 -36.59
CA ILE A 41 1.82 17.04 -35.48
C ILE A 41 2.49 18.40 -35.25
N GLU A 42 3.01 19.03 -36.30
CA GLU A 42 3.62 20.37 -36.22
C GLU A 42 2.66 21.42 -35.65
N ASP A 43 1.40 21.42 -36.11
CA ASP A 43 0.38 22.34 -35.60
C ASP A 43 0.05 22.06 -34.12
N SER A 44 0.03 20.78 -33.72
CA SER A 44 -0.21 20.38 -32.32
C SER A 44 0.94 20.77 -31.39
N GLU A 45 2.19 20.71 -31.86
CA GLU A 45 3.36 21.19 -31.14
C GLU A 45 3.36 22.70 -30.99
N ARG A 46 3.04 23.42 -32.07
CA ARG A 46 2.90 24.88 -32.05
C ARG A 46 1.83 25.33 -31.05
N ASP A 47 0.76 24.54 -30.91
CA ASP A 47 -0.33 24.77 -29.96
C ASP A 47 -0.07 24.22 -28.54
N ASN A 48 1.15 23.71 -28.29
CA ASN A 48 1.59 23.16 -27.00
C ASN A 48 0.64 22.08 -26.47
N VAL A 49 0.23 21.17 -27.36
CA VAL A 49 -0.62 20.02 -27.05
C VAL A 49 0.26 18.80 -26.76
N THR A 50 0.16 18.26 -25.54
CA THR A 50 0.79 16.97 -25.18
C THR A 50 -0.04 15.84 -25.78
N ARG A 51 0.58 14.97 -26.57
CA ARG A 51 -0.08 13.89 -27.31
C ARG A 51 0.31 12.54 -26.72
N TYR A 52 -0.67 11.79 -26.25
CA TYR A 52 -0.53 10.40 -25.85
C TYR A 52 -1.06 9.49 -26.95
N ALA A 53 -0.34 8.43 -27.28
CA ALA A 53 -0.70 7.52 -28.35
C ALA A 53 -0.73 6.07 -27.86
N VAL A 54 -1.84 5.37 -28.15
CA VAL A 54 -2.12 4.00 -27.70
C VAL A 54 -2.37 3.12 -28.92
N ALA A 55 -1.46 2.18 -29.14
CA ALA A 55 -1.53 1.19 -30.22
C ALA A 55 -2.18 -0.11 -29.71
N VAL A 56 -3.32 -0.50 -30.29
CA VAL A 56 -4.05 -1.71 -29.91
C VAL A 56 -3.74 -2.84 -30.90
N LEU A 57 -2.98 -3.84 -30.46
CA LEU A 57 -2.47 -4.91 -31.32
C LEU A 57 -3.37 -6.14 -31.43
N GLY A 58 -4.58 -6.12 -30.85
CA GLY A 58 -5.48 -7.27 -30.85
C GLY A 58 -5.73 -7.83 -32.27
N TYR A 59 -5.93 -6.96 -33.26
CA TYR A 59 -6.12 -7.35 -34.66
C TYR A 59 -4.83 -7.94 -35.28
N TYR A 60 -3.67 -7.32 -35.07
CA TYR A 60 -2.39 -7.75 -35.61
C TYR A 60 -1.97 -9.12 -35.03
N ASN A 61 -2.12 -9.28 -33.71
CA ASN A 61 -1.78 -10.51 -32.98
C ASN A 61 -2.66 -11.70 -33.41
N ARG A 62 -3.99 -11.50 -33.53
CA ARG A 62 -4.93 -12.56 -33.95
C ARG A 62 -4.69 -13.05 -35.37
N ARG A 63 -4.08 -12.23 -36.24
CA ARG A 63 -3.82 -12.54 -37.65
C ARG A 63 -2.36 -12.83 -37.98
N GLY A 64 -1.45 -12.74 -37.01
CA GLY A 64 -0.01 -12.94 -37.21
C GLY A 64 0.62 -11.90 -38.15
N ILE A 65 0.10 -10.67 -38.15
CA ILE A 65 0.60 -9.57 -38.99
C ILE A 65 1.71 -8.84 -38.23
N ASN A 66 2.82 -8.49 -38.91
CA ASN A 66 3.89 -7.68 -38.31
C ASN A 66 3.40 -6.24 -38.05
N PRO A 67 3.38 -5.76 -36.79
CA PRO A 67 2.87 -4.43 -36.45
C PRO A 67 3.91 -3.31 -36.56
N GLU A 68 5.13 -3.56 -37.06
CA GLU A 68 6.24 -2.59 -37.02
C GLU A 68 5.92 -1.23 -37.67
N ALA A 69 5.31 -1.23 -38.87
CA ALA A 69 4.92 0.00 -39.57
C ALA A 69 3.89 0.80 -38.76
N PHE A 70 2.87 0.12 -38.24
CA PHE A 70 1.87 0.67 -37.35
C PHE A 70 2.48 1.26 -36.07
N LEU A 71 3.37 0.54 -35.39
CA LEU A 71 4.01 1.02 -34.16
C LEU A 71 4.85 2.27 -34.41
N ASN A 72 5.55 2.35 -35.55
CA ASN A 72 6.34 3.53 -35.91
C ASN A 72 5.45 4.75 -36.17
N GLU A 73 4.31 4.56 -36.83
CA GLU A 73 3.34 5.64 -37.04
C GLU A 73 2.75 6.16 -35.72
N ILE A 74 2.35 5.26 -34.82
CA ILE A 74 1.76 5.68 -33.53
C ILE A 74 2.79 6.35 -32.61
N LYS A 75 4.06 5.90 -32.65
CA LYS A 75 5.16 6.62 -31.97
C LYS A 75 5.34 8.02 -32.53
N PHE A 76 5.32 8.19 -33.84
CA PHE A 76 5.44 9.49 -34.49
C PHE A 76 4.31 10.47 -34.08
N ILE A 77 3.13 9.95 -33.74
CA ILE A 77 2.00 10.76 -33.24
C ILE A 77 2.22 11.20 -31.77
N ALA A 78 2.89 10.39 -30.96
CA ALA A 78 3.14 10.67 -29.55
C ALA A 78 4.07 11.88 -29.37
N SER A 79 4.00 12.54 -28.21
CA SER A 79 4.99 13.54 -27.83
C SER A 79 6.28 12.89 -27.31
N ASP A 80 7.42 13.53 -27.53
CA ASP A 80 8.66 13.07 -26.93
C ASP A 80 8.68 13.26 -25.39
N PRO A 81 9.32 12.35 -24.64
CA PRO A 81 9.93 11.11 -25.11
C PRO A 81 8.89 9.95 -25.19
N ASP A 82 9.13 9.01 -26.11
CA ASP A 82 8.23 7.87 -26.40
C ASP A 82 7.89 7.02 -25.17
N ASP A 83 8.84 6.77 -24.28
CA ASP A 83 8.63 5.96 -23.06
C ASP A 83 7.57 6.55 -22.11
N LYS A 84 7.28 7.85 -22.27
CA LYS A 84 6.31 8.58 -21.46
C LYS A 84 4.94 8.72 -22.12
N HIS A 85 4.88 8.79 -23.45
CA HIS A 85 3.65 9.16 -24.16
C HIS A 85 3.12 8.07 -25.12
N PHE A 86 3.90 7.02 -25.39
CA PHE A 86 3.49 5.91 -26.24
C PHE A 86 3.18 4.65 -25.42
N PHE A 87 2.06 4.00 -25.74
CA PHE A 87 1.60 2.76 -25.11
C PHE A 87 1.28 1.71 -26.16
N ASN A 88 1.76 0.50 -25.94
CA ASN A 88 1.44 -0.68 -26.74
C ASN A 88 0.55 -1.63 -25.92
N VAL A 89 -0.60 -1.99 -26.48
CA VAL A 89 -1.57 -2.90 -25.86
C VAL A 89 -1.66 -4.18 -26.67
N THR A 90 -1.58 -5.33 -26.00
CA THR A 90 -1.66 -6.64 -26.64
C THR A 90 -3.06 -6.95 -27.21
N ASP A 91 -4.11 -6.47 -26.54
CA ASP A 91 -5.51 -6.65 -26.94
C ASP A 91 -6.43 -5.56 -26.34
N GLU A 92 -7.70 -5.58 -26.71
CA GLU A 92 -8.69 -4.59 -26.28
C GLU A 92 -9.03 -4.67 -24.77
N ALA A 93 -8.81 -5.82 -24.12
CA ALA A 93 -9.10 -6.01 -22.70
C ALA A 93 -8.04 -5.35 -21.82
N ALA A 94 -6.77 -5.41 -22.24
CA ALA A 94 -5.65 -4.72 -21.59
C ALA A 94 -5.70 -3.18 -21.73
N LEU A 95 -6.63 -2.64 -22.54
CA LEU A 95 -6.85 -1.19 -22.62
C LEU A 95 -7.30 -0.63 -21.27
N LYS A 96 -8.04 -1.41 -20.47
CA LYS A 96 -8.52 -0.98 -19.16
C LYS A 96 -7.37 -0.66 -18.20
N ASP A 97 -6.34 -1.51 -18.19
CA ASP A 97 -5.16 -1.33 -17.34
C ASP A 97 -4.34 -0.09 -17.76
N ILE A 98 -4.38 0.24 -19.05
CA ILE A 98 -3.70 1.42 -19.61
C ILE A 98 -4.48 2.69 -19.35
N VAL A 99 -5.81 2.67 -19.34
CA VAL A 99 -6.64 3.84 -19.00
C VAL A 99 -6.33 4.31 -17.57
N ASP A 100 -6.15 3.39 -16.63
CA ASP A 100 -5.77 3.71 -15.25
C ASP A 100 -4.35 4.31 -15.19
N ALA A 101 -3.38 3.71 -15.89
CA ALA A 101 -2.00 4.21 -15.96
C ALA A 101 -1.88 5.57 -16.69
N LEU A 102 -2.71 5.80 -17.71
CA LEU A 102 -2.78 7.04 -18.46
C LEU A 102 -3.43 8.15 -17.63
N GLY A 103 -4.47 7.81 -16.87
CA GLY A 103 -5.11 8.70 -15.90
C GLY A 103 -4.11 9.23 -14.88
N GLU A 104 -3.37 8.32 -14.23
CA GLU A 104 -2.31 8.66 -13.26
C GLU A 104 -1.25 9.61 -13.86
N ARG A 105 -0.79 9.36 -15.09
CA ARG A 105 0.21 10.22 -15.78
C ARG A 105 -0.33 11.59 -16.17
N ILE A 106 -1.62 11.69 -16.54
CA ILE A 106 -2.27 12.97 -16.82
C ILE A 106 -2.42 13.79 -15.53
N PHE A 107 -2.69 13.15 -14.39
CA PHE A 107 -2.67 13.82 -13.09
C PHE A 107 -1.28 14.39 -12.73
N SER A 108 -0.20 13.67 -13.06
CA SER A 108 1.17 14.18 -12.89
C SER A 108 1.44 15.47 -13.68
N LEU A 109 0.87 15.62 -14.88
CA LEU A 109 0.98 16.86 -15.66
C LEU A 109 0.31 18.04 -14.96
N GLU A 110 -0.75 17.88 -14.19
CA GLU A 110 -1.38 19.02 -13.50
C GLU A 110 -0.61 19.45 -12.23
N GLY A 111 0.24 18.56 -11.68
CA GLY A 111 0.97 18.77 -10.42
C GLY A 111 2.46 19.15 -10.51
N THR A 112 3.12 19.10 -11.67
CA THR A 112 4.58 19.28 -11.77
C THR A 112 5.04 20.45 -12.65
N ASN A 113 6.26 20.95 -12.37
CA ASN A 113 6.95 21.95 -13.19
C ASN A 113 7.58 21.31 -14.45
N LYS A 114 7.04 21.72 -15.60
CA LYS A 114 7.44 21.59 -17.02
C LYS A 114 8.28 20.41 -17.57
N ASN A 115 9.04 19.61 -16.83
CA ASN A 115 9.88 18.53 -17.42
C ASN A 115 9.88 17.18 -16.66
N GLU A 116 9.28 17.07 -15.47
CA GLU A 116 9.19 15.82 -14.71
C GLU A 116 7.74 15.36 -14.56
N ILE A 117 7.45 14.09 -14.88
CA ILE A 117 6.11 13.47 -14.78
C ILE A 117 6.04 12.59 -13.50
N SER A 118 7.09 12.59 -12.67
CA SER A 118 7.13 11.85 -11.41
C SER A 118 6.82 12.76 -10.23
N PHE A 119 5.98 12.29 -9.31
CA PHE A 119 5.78 12.94 -8.02
C PHE A 119 6.92 12.53 -7.08
N GLY A 120 7.59 13.51 -6.48
CA GLY A 120 8.50 13.29 -5.37
C GLY A 120 7.72 13.13 -4.06
N LEU A 121 7.24 14.24 -3.52
CA LEU A 121 6.53 14.30 -2.23
C LEU A 121 5.23 15.10 -2.27
N GLU A 122 4.85 15.62 -3.44
CA GLU A 122 3.68 16.47 -3.65
C GLU A 122 2.38 15.78 -3.22
N MET A 123 2.27 14.48 -3.53
CA MET A 123 1.14 13.62 -3.17
C MET A 123 1.47 12.68 -1.99
N SER A 124 2.49 13.01 -1.19
CA SER A 124 3.09 12.08 -0.21
C SER A 124 2.09 11.49 0.80
N GLN A 125 1.06 12.24 1.18
CA GLN A 125 0.13 11.87 2.26
C GLN A 125 0.89 11.49 3.55
N ALA A 126 1.97 12.22 3.86
CA ALA A 126 2.74 12.00 5.07
C ALA A 126 1.86 12.09 6.32
N GLY A 127 2.01 11.12 7.22
CA GLY A 127 1.13 10.93 8.38
C GLY A 127 -0.05 9.99 8.11
N PHE A 128 -0.06 9.28 6.98
CA PHE A 128 -1.00 8.19 6.72
C PHE A 128 -0.96 7.14 7.84
N SER A 129 0.24 6.85 8.33
CA SER A 129 0.48 6.13 9.58
C SER A 129 1.54 6.86 10.40
N SER A 130 1.58 6.61 11.71
CA SER A 130 2.52 7.24 12.62
C SER A 130 2.98 6.30 13.72
N HIS A 131 4.24 6.41 14.13
CA HIS A 131 4.78 5.66 15.26
C HIS A 131 5.78 6.51 16.06
N VAL A 132 5.61 6.58 17.37
CA VAL A 132 6.49 7.34 18.26
C VAL A 132 7.76 6.55 18.53
N VAL A 133 8.91 7.22 18.46
CA VAL A 133 10.23 6.66 18.79
C VAL A 133 10.98 7.62 19.72
N GLU A 134 12.10 7.18 20.28
CA GLU A 134 12.80 7.87 21.38
C GLU A 134 13.24 9.31 21.03
N ASP A 135 13.62 9.55 19.79
CA ASP A 135 14.15 10.82 19.28
C ASP A 135 13.20 11.53 18.30
N GLY A 136 11.95 11.08 18.18
CA GLY A 136 10.99 11.69 17.26
C GLY A 136 9.76 10.85 16.93
N ILE A 137 9.21 11.09 15.75
CA ILE A 137 8.03 10.41 15.23
C ILE A 137 8.33 9.92 13.82
N LEU A 138 8.03 8.64 13.55
CA LEU A 138 7.99 8.09 12.20
C LEU A 138 6.64 8.39 11.57
N LEU A 139 6.65 8.81 10.31
CA LEU A 139 5.46 9.12 9.53
C LEU A 139 5.50 8.33 8.22
N GLY A 140 4.49 7.50 8.01
CA GLY A 140 4.26 6.84 6.73
C GLY A 140 3.75 7.83 5.68
N ALA A 141 4.29 7.73 4.47
CA ALA A 141 3.99 8.61 3.35
C ALA A 141 3.70 7.77 2.09
N VAL A 142 2.49 7.21 2.02
CA VAL A 142 2.10 6.21 1.00
C VAL A 142 2.14 6.72 -0.44
N GLY A 143 1.91 8.01 -0.66
CA GLY A 143 1.89 8.62 -1.99
C GLY A 143 3.24 9.20 -2.42
N ALA A 144 4.29 9.03 -1.62
CA ALA A 144 5.63 9.47 -1.98
C ALA A 144 6.17 8.65 -3.16
N TYR A 145 6.92 9.29 -4.05
CA TYR A 145 7.61 8.66 -5.18
C TYR A 145 6.69 7.81 -6.05
N ASP A 146 5.66 8.43 -6.62
CA ASP A 146 4.66 7.78 -7.48
C ASP A 146 3.94 6.60 -6.77
N TRP A 147 3.48 6.83 -5.53
CA TRP A 147 2.81 5.81 -4.70
C TRP A 147 3.66 4.57 -4.38
N ASN A 148 4.97 4.60 -4.66
CA ASN A 148 5.89 3.60 -4.14
C ASN A 148 5.90 3.66 -2.60
N GLY A 149 5.80 4.89 -2.07
CA GLY A 149 5.71 5.19 -0.65
C GLY A 149 7.07 5.41 0.00
N ALA A 150 7.07 6.01 1.19
CA ALA A 150 8.25 6.29 1.97
C ALA A 150 7.92 6.31 3.47
N VAL A 151 8.98 6.31 4.30
CA VAL A 151 8.88 6.60 5.73
C VAL A 151 9.74 7.81 6.03
N LEU A 152 9.11 8.83 6.60
CA LEU A 152 9.75 10.06 7.03
C LEU A 152 9.95 9.99 8.54
N LYS A 153 10.89 10.78 9.06
CA LYS A 153 11.08 10.92 10.51
C LYS A 153 11.19 12.39 10.88
N GLU A 154 10.39 12.81 11.85
CA GLU A 154 10.46 14.14 12.44
C GLU A 154 11.15 14.05 13.80
N THR A 155 12.31 14.71 13.93
CA THR A 155 13.12 14.72 15.14
C THR A 155 13.26 16.14 15.69
N SER A 156 13.77 16.28 16.91
CA SER A 156 14.12 17.60 17.46
C SER A 156 15.20 18.33 16.64
N GLY A 157 16.03 17.59 15.90
CA GLY A 157 17.08 18.13 15.03
C GLY A 157 16.61 18.47 13.61
N GLY A 158 15.35 18.19 13.28
CA GLY A 158 14.77 18.41 11.95
C GLY A 158 14.19 17.14 11.32
N LYS A 159 13.81 17.27 10.04
CA LYS A 159 13.18 16.20 9.27
C LYS A 159 14.23 15.35 8.57
N VAL A 160 14.11 14.03 8.69
CA VAL A 160 14.87 13.05 7.92
C VAL A 160 13.94 12.48 6.86
N ILE A 161 14.28 12.73 5.60
CA ILE A 161 13.49 12.35 4.42
C ILE A 161 14.38 11.48 3.54
N PRO A 162 14.16 10.16 3.50
CA PRO A 162 14.92 9.32 2.61
C PRO A 162 14.61 9.55 1.16
N LEU A 163 15.66 9.51 0.33
CA LEU A 163 15.53 9.62 -1.11
C LEU A 163 14.97 8.31 -1.69
N ARG A 164 14.35 8.40 -2.87
CA ARG A 164 13.81 7.25 -3.61
C ARG A 164 14.86 6.15 -3.77
N GLU A 165 16.10 6.55 -4.06
CA GLU A 165 17.22 5.66 -4.34
C GLU A 165 17.54 4.74 -3.17
N SER A 166 17.29 5.19 -1.93
CA SER A 166 17.56 4.40 -0.73
C SER A 166 16.65 3.17 -0.61
N TYR A 167 15.56 3.11 -1.36
CA TYR A 167 14.62 1.98 -1.38
C TYR A 167 14.82 1.02 -2.56
N LEU A 168 15.62 1.37 -3.57
CA LEU A 168 15.68 0.65 -4.87
C LEU A 168 16.03 -0.84 -4.76
N GLN A 169 16.81 -1.22 -3.75
CA GLN A 169 17.15 -2.63 -3.53
C GLN A 169 15.91 -3.50 -3.28
N GLU A 170 14.92 -2.98 -2.56
CA GLU A 170 13.69 -3.69 -2.22
C GLU A 170 12.47 -3.23 -3.02
N PHE A 171 12.52 -2.03 -3.59
CA PHE A 171 11.45 -1.42 -4.37
C PHE A 171 12.02 -1.00 -5.72
N PRO A 172 12.25 -1.98 -6.62
CA PRO A 172 12.97 -1.73 -7.85
C PRO A 172 12.06 -1.00 -8.87
N GLU A 173 12.68 -0.25 -9.76
CA GLU A 173 12.01 0.72 -10.63
C GLU A 173 11.02 0.06 -11.61
N GLU A 174 11.20 -1.22 -11.93
CA GLU A 174 10.30 -2.00 -12.79
C GLU A 174 8.92 -2.20 -12.16
N LEU A 175 8.82 -2.12 -10.82
CA LEU A 175 7.57 -2.31 -10.07
C LEU A 175 6.92 -0.97 -9.65
N LYS A 176 7.47 0.18 -10.05
CA LYS A 176 7.00 1.50 -9.59
C LYS A 176 5.52 1.76 -9.89
N ASN A 177 5.05 1.30 -11.05
CA ASN A 177 3.66 1.55 -11.49
C ASN A 177 2.62 0.75 -10.68
N HIS A 178 3.05 -0.16 -9.80
CA HIS A 178 2.14 -0.97 -9.00
C HIS A 178 1.59 -0.21 -7.78
N GLY A 179 2.24 0.91 -7.39
CA GLY A 179 1.91 1.70 -6.22
C GLY A 179 2.01 0.87 -4.94
N ALA A 180 3.24 0.62 -4.46
CA ALA A 180 3.52 -0.31 -3.37
C ALA A 180 2.92 0.11 -2.00
N TYR A 181 2.67 1.41 -1.81
CA TYR A 181 2.16 2.02 -0.58
C TYR A 181 3.06 1.74 0.64
N LEU A 182 4.39 1.83 0.46
CA LEU A 182 5.30 1.78 1.60
C LEU A 182 4.99 2.90 2.60
N GLY A 183 4.95 2.55 3.89
CA GLY A 183 4.50 3.46 4.94
C GLY A 183 2.99 3.45 5.15
N TYR A 184 2.28 2.47 4.58
CA TYR A 184 0.87 2.25 4.94
C TYR A 184 0.75 1.93 6.43
N THR A 185 1.69 1.14 6.94
CA THR A 185 1.94 0.97 8.37
C THR A 185 3.38 1.35 8.68
N VAL A 186 3.58 1.92 9.86
CA VAL A 186 4.90 2.12 10.45
C VAL A 186 4.86 1.66 11.90
N SER A 187 5.93 1.00 12.33
CA SER A 187 6.10 0.51 13.71
C SER A 187 7.59 0.39 14.00
N SER A 188 7.95 -0.21 15.13
CA SER A 188 9.32 -0.51 15.47
C SER A 188 9.45 -1.76 16.34
N VAL A 189 10.64 -2.35 16.29
CA VAL A 189 11.05 -3.50 17.10
C VAL A 189 12.34 -3.17 17.83
N VAL A 190 12.57 -3.82 18.96
CA VAL A 190 13.85 -3.79 19.67
C VAL A 190 14.61 -5.08 19.36
N SER A 191 15.80 -4.96 18.77
CA SER A 191 16.62 -6.11 18.39
C SER A 191 17.28 -6.78 19.61
N SER A 192 17.88 -7.96 19.40
CA SER A 192 18.66 -8.66 20.43
C SER A 192 19.84 -7.83 20.99
N LYS A 193 20.30 -6.82 20.25
CA LYS A 193 21.34 -5.86 20.66
C LYS A 193 20.77 -4.64 21.39
N ARG A 194 19.46 -4.62 21.69
CA ARG A 194 18.73 -3.48 22.25
C ARG A 194 18.77 -2.23 21.37
N GLU A 195 18.88 -2.43 20.05
CA GLU A 195 18.81 -1.36 19.06
C GLU A 195 17.40 -1.28 18.51
N ARG A 196 16.90 -0.04 18.33
CA ARG A 196 15.61 0.18 17.71
C ARG A 196 15.70 0.04 16.20
N ILE A 197 14.90 -0.85 15.64
CA ILE A 197 14.76 -1.07 14.19
C ILE A 197 13.35 -0.67 13.77
N TYR A 198 13.23 0.07 12.68
CA TYR A 198 11.95 0.53 12.17
C TYR A 198 11.35 -0.52 11.25
N VAL A 199 10.03 -0.60 11.25
CA VAL A 199 9.28 -1.54 10.43
C VAL A 199 8.26 -0.76 9.62
N ALA A 200 8.13 -1.10 8.33
CA ALA A 200 7.12 -0.49 7.48
C ALA A 200 6.49 -1.50 6.54
N GLY A 201 5.17 -1.40 6.40
CA GLY A 201 4.39 -2.20 5.47
C GLY A 201 4.15 -1.49 4.15
N ALA A 202 4.14 -2.29 3.08
CA ALA A 202 3.83 -1.92 1.71
C ALA A 202 2.82 -2.95 1.16
N PRO A 203 1.54 -2.87 1.57
CA PRO A 203 0.56 -3.95 1.36
C PRO A 203 0.15 -4.14 -0.10
N ARG A 204 0.49 -3.19 -0.99
CA ARG A 204 0.25 -3.28 -2.43
C ARG A 204 1.48 -3.69 -3.23
N PHE A 205 2.65 -3.83 -2.59
CA PHE A 205 3.87 -4.24 -3.28
C PHE A 205 3.66 -5.53 -4.06
N ASN A 206 3.94 -5.50 -5.37
CA ASN A 206 3.75 -6.64 -6.28
C ASN A 206 2.38 -7.32 -6.15
N HIS A 207 1.35 -6.55 -5.74
CA HIS A 207 -0.01 -6.99 -5.43
C HIS A 207 -0.15 -8.05 -4.32
N THR A 208 0.93 -8.56 -3.73
CA THR A 208 0.90 -9.55 -2.64
C THR A 208 1.24 -8.94 -1.27
N GLY A 209 1.94 -7.81 -1.25
CA GLY A 209 2.38 -7.11 -0.04
C GLY A 209 3.83 -7.41 0.36
N LYS A 210 4.43 -6.47 1.09
CA LYS A 210 5.79 -6.58 1.65
C LYS A 210 5.87 -5.85 2.99
N VAL A 211 6.75 -6.31 3.87
CA VAL A 211 7.20 -5.60 5.08
C VAL A 211 8.72 -5.47 5.03
N ILE A 212 9.25 -4.30 5.36
CA ILE A 212 10.70 -4.09 5.51
C ILE A 212 11.05 -3.72 6.95
N LEU A 213 12.22 -4.18 7.38
CA LEU A 213 12.87 -3.78 8.64
C LEU A 213 14.14 -3.01 8.31
N PHE A 214 14.29 -1.81 8.85
CA PHE A 214 15.34 -0.88 8.42
C PHE A 214 15.78 0.08 9.54
N SER A 215 16.95 0.67 9.36
CA SER A 215 17.42 1.82 10.15
C SER A 215 17.52 3.05 9.25
N MET A 216 17.20 4.23 9.79
CA MET A 216 17.39 5.52 9.10
C MET A 216 18.60 6.25 9.69
N HIS A 217 19.41 6.82 8.81
CA HIS A 217 20.57 7.64 9.15
C HIS A 217 20.18 9.13 9.06
N GLY A 218 20.85 9.97 9.84
CA GLY A 218 20.53 11.41 9.90
C GLY A 218 20.79 12.19 8.60
N ASP A 219 21.54 11.60 7.67
CA ASP A 219 21.81 12.14 6.33
C ASP A 219 20.69 11.84 5.31
N GLY A 220 19.62 11.16 5.74
CA GLY A 220 18.53 10.73 4.88
C GLY A 220 18.73 9.34 4.26
N ASN A 221 19.89 8.70 4.39
CA ASN A 221 20.03 7.33 3.93
C ASN A 221 19.32 6.35 4.87
N LEU A 222 19.02 5.16 4.37
CA LEU A 222 18.55 4.05 5.18
C LEU A 222 19.28 2.76 4.86
N THR A 223 19.23 1.83 5.79
CA THR A 223 19.75 0.47 5.62
C THR A 223 18.64 -0.52 5.89
N ILE A 224 18.28 -1.31 4.88
CA ILE A 224 17.29 -2.39 5.02
C ILE A 224 18.00 -3.63 5.54
N HIS A 225 17.57 -4.13 6.69
CA HIS A 225 18.12 -5.31 7.35
C HIS A 225 17.41 -6.59 6.93
N GLN A 226 16.11 -6.51 6.66
CA GLN A 226 15.29 -7.65 6.28
C GLN A 226 14.05 -7.21 5.50
N ALA A 227 13.62 -8.04 4.56
CA ALA A 227 12.34 -7.90 3.86
C ALA A 227 11.52 -9.20 3.96
N LEU A 228 10.25 -9.07 4.33
CA LEU A 228 9.27 -10.15 4.42
C LEU A 228 8.24 -9.96 3.29
N LYS A 229 7.94 -11.02 2.53
CA LYS A 229 7.06 -10.95 1.35
C LYS A 229 5.75 -11.68 1.62
N GLY A 230 4.64 -11.05 1.24
CA GLY A 230 3.33 -11.67 1.22
C GLY A 230 3.22 -12.69 0.08
N GLU A 231 2.46 -13.76 0.31
CA GLU A 231 2.37 -14.90 -0.60
C GLU A 231 1.18 -14.81 -1.57
N GLN A 232 0.07 -14.22 -1.12
CA GLN A 232 -1.19 -14.23 -1.87
C GLN A 232 -1.53 -12.84 -2.41
N ILE A 233 -1.88 -12.79 -3.70
CA ILE A 233 -2.36 -11.59 -4.36
C ILE A 233 -3.62 -11.04 -3.70
N GLY A 234 -3.66 -9.73 -3.50
CA GLY A 234 -4.80 -9.04 -2.90
C GLY A 234 -4.98 -9.29 -1.41
N SER A 235 -4.08 -10.03 -0.74
CA SER A 235 -4.20 -10.34 0.69
C SER A 235 -3.90 -9.16 1.62
N TYR A 236 -3.31 -8.09 1.05
CA TYR A 236 -2.98 -6.85 1.75
C TYR A 236 -2.01 -7.08 2.92
N TYR A 237 -1.09 -8.04 2.75
CA TYR A 237 -0.06 -8.40 3.71
C TYR A 237 0.83 -7.19 4.08
N GLY A 238 0.96 -6.90 5.37
CA GLY A 238 1.72 -5.74 5.86
C GLY A 238 0.86 -4.50 6.10
N SER A 239 -0.47 -4.59 5.94
CA SER A 239 -1.39 -3.49 6.24
C SER A 239 -1.69 -3.30 7.73
N GLU A 240 -1.28 -4.24 8.56
CA GLU A 240 -1.26 -4.14 10.02
C GLU A 240 -0.01 -4.84 10.54
N ILE A 241 0.72 -4.21 11.46
CA ILE A 241 1.97 -4.74 12.01
C ILE A 241 2.04 -4.45 13.51
N SER A 242 2.33 -5.47 14.30
CA SER A 242 2.47 -5.35 15.75
C SER A 242 3.73 -6.06 16.23
N SER A 243 4.46 -5.45 17.16
CA SER A 243 5.61 -6.06 17.82
C SER A 243 5.20 -6.57 19.19
N LEU A 244 5.67 -7.76 19.54
CA LEU A 244 5.41 -8.40 20.82
C LEU A 244 6.74 -8.76 21.50
N ASP A 245 6.99 -8.13 22.64
CA ASP A 245 7.93 -8.59 23.66
C ASP A 245 7.13 -9.49 24.60
N ALA A 246 7.23 -10.81 24.43
CA ALA A 246 6.31 -11.74 25.06
C ALA A 246 6.73 -12.01 26.50
N ASP A 247 8.03 -12.11 26.78
CA ASP A 247 8.55 -12.37 28.14
C ASP A 247 8.95 -11.12 28.92
N GLY A 248 8.79 -9.93 28.33
CA GLY A 248 9.00 -8.65 28.99
C GLY A 248 10.48 -8.32 29.22
N ASP A 249 11.41 -8.91 28.47
CA ASP A 249 12.85 -8.69 28.64
C ASP A 249 13.36 -7.38 28.00
N GLY A 250 12.48 -6.67 27.28
CA GLY A 250 12.72 -5.45 26.54
C GLY A 250 13.20 -5.67 25.10
N VAL A 251 13.26 -6.92 24.62
CA VAL A 251 13.56 -7.30 23.24
C VAL A 251 12.28 -7.77 22.57
N THR A 252 12.06 -7.37 21.31
CA THR A 252 10.92 -7.88 20.58
C THR A 252 11.14 -9.35 20.22
N ASP A 253 10.30 -10.23 20.76
CA ASP A 253 10.34 -11.66 20.52
C ASP A 253 9.63 -12.09 19.25
N ALA A 254 8.51 -11.43 18.93
CA ALA A 254 7.70 -11.76 17.77
C ALA A 254 7.23 -10.51 17.02
N LEU A 255 7.18 -10.64 15.69
CA LEU A 255 6.58 -9.67 14.79
C LEU A 255 5.32 -10.29 14.18
N LEU A 256 4.19 -9.61 14.35
CA LEU A 256 2.90 -10.00 13.83
C LEU A 256 2.60 -9.18 12.58
N VAL A 257 2.20 -9.84 11.51
CA VAL A 257 1.88 -9.17 10.23
C VAL A 257 0.49 -9.60 9.76
N GLY A 258 -0.42 -8.64 9.65
CA GLY A 258 -1.78 -8.80 9.16
C GLY A 258 -1.85 -8.86 7.64
N ALA A 259 -2.73 -9.73 7.15
CA ALA A 259 -3.19 -9.84 5.78
C ALA A 259 -4.73 -9.98 5.79
N PRO A 260 -5.47 -8.90 6.14
CA PRO A 260 -6.89 -8.96 6.47
C PRO A 260 -7.79 -9.35 5.28
N THR A 261 -7.33 -9.18 4.04
CA THR A 261 -8.07 -9.61 2.84
C THR A 261 -7.58 -10.95 2.31
N PHE A 262 -6.78 -11.69 3.09
CA PHE A 262 -6.38 -13.05 2.72
C PHE A 262 -7.63 -13.92 2.43
N PHE A 263 -7.64 -14.46 1.22
CA PHE A 263 -8.75 -15.19 0.65
C PHE A 263 -8.53 -16.70 0.83
N SER A 264 -9.50 -17.38 1.43
CA SER A 264 -9.47 -18.82 1.63
C SER A 264 -10.88 -19.38 1.52
N GLU A 265 -11.03 -20.55 0.90
CA GLU A 265 -12.33 -21.25 0.78
C GLU A 265 -13.45 -20.37 0.20
N GLY A 266 -13.10 -19.47 -0.74
CA GLY A 266 -14.06 -18.60 -1.41
C GLY A 266 -14.40 -17.30 -0.67
N ARG A 267 -13.66 -16.92 0.38
CA ARG A 267 -14.01 -15.80 1.29
C ARG A 267 -12.79 -15.03 1.77
N GLU A 268 -12.95 -13.73 2.07
CA GLU A 268 -11.93 -12.86 2.70
C GLU A 268 -11.80 -13.14 4.20
N ARG A 269 -11.21 -14.29 4.56
CA ARG A 269 -11.06 -14.72 5.95
C ARG A 269 -10.09 -13.83 6.74
N GLY A 270 -9.07 -13.30 6.07
CA GLY A 270 -7.96 -12.64 6.74
C GLY A 270 -7.00 -13.63 7.38
N LYS A 271 -5.80 -13.16 7.72
CA LYS A 271 -4.72 -13.97 8.29
C LYS A 271 -3.75 -13.10 9.07
N VAL A 272 -3.25 -13.60 10.18
CA VAL A 272 -2.15 -12.99 10.93
C VAL A 272 -0.97 -13.93 10.95
N TYR A 273 0.13 -13.52 10.33
CA TYR A 273 1.39 -14.22 10.30
C TYR A 273 2.18 -13.91 11.57
N VAL A 274 2.82 -14.94 12.15
CA VAL A 274 3.72 -14.81 13.30
C VAL A 274 5.14 -15.02 12.80
N TYR A 275 6.04 -14.09 13.08
CA TYR A 275 7.46 -14.26 12.87
C TYR A 275 8.18 -14.22 14.21
N ALA A 276 8.96 -15.26 14.53
CA ALA A 276 9.72 -15.33 15.76
C ALA A 276 11.14 -14.77 15.54
N LEU A 277 11.70 -14.10 16.55
CA LEU A 277 13.07 -13.62 16.50
C LEU A 277 14.04 -14.81 16.64
N GLN A 278 14.91 -14.98 15.64
CA GLN A 278 16.02 -15.93 15.67
C GLN A 278 17.31 -15.21 15.34
N GLY A 279 18.16 -15.00 16.35
CA GLY A 279 19.34 -14.14 16.21
C GLY A 279 18.93 -12.68 16.03
N ASN A 280 19.10 -12.15 14.81
CA ASN A 280 18.73 -10.78 14.45
C ASN A 280 17.66 -10.72 13.35
N LEU A 281 17.08 -11.86 12.98
CA LEU A 281 16.11 -11.97 11.90
C LEU A 281 14.79 -12.52 12.43
N PHE A 282 13.69 -12.04 11.86
CA PHE A 282 12.36 -12.55 12.10
C PHE A 282 12.07 -13.70 11.13
N VAL A 283 11.94 -14.93 11.64
CA VAL A 283 11.72 -16.14 10.83
C VAL A 283 10.26 -16.62 10.96
N PRO A 284 9.68 -17.26 9.93
CA PRO A 284 8.29 -17.71 10.00
C PRO A 284 8.02 -18.65 11.19
N GLY A 285 7.09 -18.25 12.07
CA GLY A 285 6.61 -19.01 13.23
C GLY A 285 5.21 -19.61 13.04
N GLY A 286 4.60 -19.42 11.86
CA GLY A 286 3.26 -19.89 11.52
C GLY A 286 2.26 -18.74 11.45
N ALA A 287 1.00 -19.03 11.74
CA ALA A 287 -0.08 -18.05 11.75
C ALA A 287 -1.01 -18.29 12.95
N LEU A 288 -1.68 -17.24 13.39
CA LEU A 288 -2.75 -17.33 14.38
C LEU A 288 -3.97 -18.04 13.77
N LEU A 289 -4.69 -18.76 14.61
CA LEU A 289 -5.88 -19.52 14.24
C LEU A 289 -7.11 -18.76 14.73
N ASP A 290 -7.95 -18.34 13.79
CA ASP A 290 -9.28 -17.77 13.99
C ASP A 290 -10.35 -18.87 14.06
N LEU A 291 -11.63 -18.50 14.24
CA LEU A 291 -12.71 -19.47 14.21
C LEU A 291 -13.04 -19.91 12.76
N PRO A 292 -13.02 -21.22 12.44
CA PRO A 292 -13.20 -21.69 11.06
C PRO A 292 -14.57 -21.41 10.42
N SER A 293 -15.61 -21.14 11.21
CA SER A 293 -16.99 -21.11 10.73
C SER A 293 -17.44 -19.77 10.15
N TYR A 294 -16.65 -18.69 10.28
CA TYR A 294 -17.09 -17.36 9.89
C TYR A 294 -16.63 -16.93 8.49
N GLN A 295 -17.43 -16.05 7.88
CA GLN A 295 -17.29 -15.63 6.50
C GLN A 295 -16.84 -14.18 6.44
N ASN A 296 -15.87 -13.88 5.58
CA ASN A 296 -15.42 -12.51 5.30
C ASN A 296 -15.04 -11.70 6.56
N SER A 297 -14.48 -12.35 7.58
CA SER A 297 -14.25 -11.76 8.91
C SER A 297 -13.18 -10.67 8.93
N ARG A 298 -12.29 -10.65 7.93
CA ARG A 298 -11.09 -9.80 7.88
C ARG A 298 -10.26 -9.89 9.15
N PHE A 299 -10.07 -11.11 9.65
CA PHE A 299 -9.24 -11.36 10.81
C PHE A 299 -7.82 -10.81 10.60
N GLY A 300 -7.33 -10.03 11.57
CA GLY A 300 -6.05 -9.32 11.47
C GLY A 300 -6.15 -7.92 10.89
N SER A 301 -7.34 -7.32 10.84
CA SER A 301 -7.51 -5.89 10.51
C SER A 301 -6.91 -4.96 11.56
N CYS A 302 -6.79 -5.42 12.81
CA CYS A 302 -6.10 -4.72 13.88
C CYS A 302 -5.44 -5.74 14.80
N ILE A 303 -4.22 -5.45 15.27
CA ILE A 303 -3.43 -6.33 16.14
C ILE A 303 -2.79 -5.48 17.25
N ALA A 304 -3.24 -5.66 18.48
CA ALA A 304 -2.71 -4.97 19.65
C ALA A 304 -1.96 -5.95 20.56
N ALA A 305 -0.66 -5.73 20.73
CA ALA A 305 0.06 -6.31 21.87
C ALA A 305 -0.39 -5.57 23.13
N VAL A 306 -0.77 -6.33 24.15
CA VAL A 306 -1.26 -5.81 25.42
C VAL A 306 -0.43 -6.44 26.54
N PRO A 307 -0.25 -5.74 27.68
CA PRO A 307 0.34 -6.38 28.85
C PRO A 307 -0.46 -7.61 29.28
N ASP A 308 0.21 -8.46 30.05
CA ASP A 308 -0.31 -9.71 30.61
C ASP A 308 -1.73 -9.58 31.20
N LEU A 309 -2.72 -10.16 30.51
CA LEU A 309 -4.13 -10.11 30.90
C LEU A 309 -4.49 -11.21 31.91
N ASN A 310 -3.68 -12.27 32.01
CA ASN A 310 -3.97 -13.42 32.87
C ASN A 310 -2.96 -13.62 34.01
N GLN A 311 -2.09 -12.64 34.24
CA GLN A 311 -1.08 -12.60 35.30
C GLN A 311 -0.13 -13.80 35.30
N ASP A 312 0.25 -14.32 34.13
CA ASP A 312 1.21 -15.42 34.00
C ASP A 312 2.65 -15.01 33.68
N SER A 313 2.94 -13.71 33.70
CA SER A 313 4.19 -13.04 33.34
C SER A 313 4.49 -12.95 31.84
N TYR A 314 3.52 -13.23 30.96
CA TYR A 314 3.70 -13.05 29.52
C TYR A 314 2.74 -12.02 28.94
N ASN A 315 3.25 -11.13 28.09
CA ASN A 315 2.40 -10.17 27.38
C ASN A 315 1.55 -10.88 26.32
N ASP A 316 0.32 -10.40 26.16
CA ASP A 316 -0.71 -11.02 25.35
C ASP A 316 -0.98 -10.25 24.04
N LEU A 317 -1.89 -10.79 23.24
CA LEU A 317 -2.29 -10.21 21.97
C LEU A 317 -3.80 -10.21 21.81
N VAL A 318 -4.35 -9.09 21.36
CA VAL A 318 -5.75 -8.97 20.95
C VAL A 318 -5.82 -8.68 19.45
N VAL A 319 -6.63 -9.46 18.72
CA VAL A 319 -6.77 -9.35 17.26
C VAL A 319 -8.21 -9.10 16.87
N GLY A 320 -8.42 -8.10 16.01
CA GLY A 320 -9.72 -7.71 15.50
C GLY A 320 -10.16 -8.48 14.24
N ALA A 321 -11.46 -8.77 14.18
CA ALA A 321 -12.16 -9.32 13.02
C ALA A 321 -13.46 -8.51 12.80
N PRO A 322 -13.35 -7.25 12.34
CA PRO A 322 -14.48 -6.31 12.35
C PRO A 322 -15.63 -6.68 11.42
N LEU A 323 -15.40 -7.55 10.43
CA LEU A 323 -16.44 -7.95 9.49
C LEU A 323 -17.11 -9.28 9.85
N GLU A 324 -16.68 -9.91 10.95
CA GLU A 324 -17.31 -11.11 11.48
C GLU A 324 -18.76 -10.86 11.94
N ASP A 325 -19.56 -11.92 12.07
CA ASP A 325 -20.96 -11.84 12.51
C ASP A 325 -21.81 -10.83 11.73
N GLU A 326 -21.73 -10.88 10.39
CA GLU A 326 -22.46 -9.99 9.48
C GLU A 326 -22.12 -8.51 9.73
N HIS A 327 -20.84 -8.19 9.78
CA HIS A 327 -20.31 -6.85 10.04
C HIS A 327 -20.53 -6.32 11.47
N GLN A 328 -21.01 -7.13 12.41
CA GLN A 328 -21.05 -6.74 13.83
C GLN A 328 -19.63 -6.67 14.42
N GLY A 329 -18.81 -7.65 14.11
CA GLY A 329 -17.40 -7.74 14.49
C GLY A 329 -17.13 -8.53 15.77
N ALA A 330 -15.89 -8.96 15.91
CA ALA A 330 -15.39 -9.70 17.07
C ALA A 330 -13.92 -9.35 17.35
N VAL A 331 -13.48 -9.62 18.57
CA VAL A 331 -12.06 -9.64 18.93
C VAL A 331 -11.65 -11.00 19.50
N TYR A 332 -10.38 -11.35 19.33
CA TYR A 332 -9.79 -12.60 19.76
C TYR A 332 -8.59 -12.33 20.67
N VAL A 333 -8.56 -12.96 21.84
CA VAL A 333 -7.44 -12.88 22.80
C VAL A 333 -6.55 -14.10 22.65
N PHE A 334 -5.27 -13.88 22.39
CA PHE A 334 -4.23 -14.91 22.31
C PHE A 334 -3.22 -14.69 23.43
N LEU A 335 -2.92 -15.75 24.17
CA LEU A 335 -2.00 -15.65 25.30
C LEU A 335 -0.55 -15.72 24.85
N GLY A 336 0.29 -14.90 25.47
CA GLY A 336 1.74 -15.00 25.42
C GLY A 336 2.23 -16.36 25.93
N PHE A 337 3.38 -16.81 25.42
CA PHE A 337 4.02 -18.01 25.93
C PHE A 337 5.50 -18.02 25.62
N ARG A 338 6.33 -17.94 26.66
CA ARG A 338 7.80 -17.84 26.52
C ARG A 338 8.11 -16.64 25.63
N ARG A 339 8.83 -16.86 24.52
CA ARG A 339 9.26 -15.84 23.56
C ARG A 339 8.39 -15.82 22.30
N THR A 340 7.09 -16.05 22.45
CA THR A 340 6.13 -16.07 21.34
C THR A 340 4.69 -15.98 21.85
N VAL A 341 3.71 -16.20 20.97
CA VAL A 341 2.28 -16.22 21.26
C VAL A 341 1.69 -17.60 20.95
N LEU A 342 0.73 -18.06 21.75
CA LEU A 342 -0.04 -19.26 21.45
C LEU A 342 -0.89 -19.04 20.21
N ARG A 343 -0.79 -19.95 19.23
CA ARG A 343 -1.49 -19.80 17.93
C ARG A 343 -3.01 -19.93 18.02
N LYS A 344 -3.55 -20.56 19.06
CA LYS A 344 -4.99 -20.72 19.25
C LYS A 344 -5.45 -19.69 20.27
N TYR A 345 -6.49 -18.93 19.91
CA TYR A 345 -7.07 -17.95 20.84
C TYR A 345 -7.58 -18.63 22.10
N LYS A 346 -7.48 -17.91 23.22
CA LYS A 346 -8.04 -18.30 24.51
C LYS A 346 -9.49 -17.89 24.63
N GLN A 347 -9.82 -16.69 24.15
CA GLN A 347 -11.16 -16.12 24.22
C GLN A 347 -11.49 -15.42 22.91
N ARG A 348 -12.77 -15.49 22.53
CA ARG A 348 -13.37 -14.70 21.46
C ARG A 348 -14.51 -13.91 22.08
N ILE A 349 -14.59 -12.63 21.77
CA ILE A 349 -15.62 -11.72 22.27
C ILE A 349 -16.36 -11.18 21.04
N ALA A 350 -17.60 -11.60 20.82
CA ALA A 350 -18.45 -11.05 19.77
C ALA A 350 -19.13 -9.78 20.25
N ALA A 351 -19.31 -8.82 19.34
CA ALA A 351 -20.05 -7.60 19.63
C ALA A 351 -21.49 -7.88 20.11
N ALA A 352 -22.12 -8.91 19.54
CA ALA A 352 -23.47 -9.34 19.87
C ALA A 352 -23.65 -9.79 21.33
N ASP A 353 -22.57 -10.26 21.98
CA ASP A 353 -22.59 -10.67 23.38
C ASP A 353 -22.49 -9.46 24.34
N LEU A 354 -22.04 -8.31 23.84
CA LEU A 354 -21.82 -7.09 24.63
C LEU A 354 -23.03 -6.16 24.58
N ALA A 355 -23.45 -5.78 23.37
CA ALA A 355 -24.57 -4.87 23.18
C ALA A 355 -25.16 -5.00 21.77
N PRO A 356 -26.49 -4.89 21.62
CA PRO A 356 -27.11 -4.86 20.31
C PRO A 356 -26.71 -3.59 19.54
N GLY A 357 -26.51 -3.72 18.23
CA GLY A 357 -26.29 -2.59 17.32
C GLY A 357 -24.83 -2.14 17.17
N LEU A 358 -23.88 -2.80 17.84
CA LEU A 358 -22.46 -2.63 17.55
C LEU A 358 -22.13 -3.16 16.15
N MET A 359 -21.36 -2.39 15.40
CA MET A 359 -20.91 -2.71 14.04
C MET A 359 -19.42 -2.45 13.90
N TYR A 360 -18.70 -3.25 13.12
CA TYR A 360 -17.25 -3.16 12.95
C TYR A 360 -16.46 -3.19 14.26
N PHE A 361 -16.98 -3.88 15.28
CA PHE A 361 -16.29 -4.07 16.55
C PHE A 361 -14.96 -4.80 16.34
N GLY A 362 -13.87 -4.24 16.87
CA GLY A 362 -12.52 -4.73 16.62
C GLY A 362 -11.81 -4.05 15.44
N ILE A 363 -12.35 -2.94 14.91
CA ILE A 363 -11.69 -2.16 13.85
C ILE A 363 -10.41 -1.45 14.34
N SER A 364 -10.35 -1.12 15.63
CA SER A 364 -9.18 -0.59 16.31
C SER A 364 -9.14 -1.11 17.74
N ILE A 365 -7.95 -1.38 18.27
CA ILE A 365 -7.76 -1.95 19.61
C ILE A 365 -6.56 -1.27 20.27
N HIS A 366 -6.66 -0.99 21.57
CA HIS A 366 -5.54 -0.55 22.38
C HIS A 366 -5.75 -1.01 23.83
N GLY A 367 -4.71 -1.56 24.46
CA GLY A 367 -4.78 -1.99 25.87
C GLY A 367 -3.41 -1.88 26.53
N GLN A 368 -3.20 -0.80 27.30
CA GLN A 368 -1.93 -0.47 27.96
C GLN A 368 -2.13 0.22 29.32
N LEU A 369 -3.39 0.51 29.68
CA LEU A 369 -3.74 1.29 30.85
C LEU A 369 -4.77 0.51 31.67
N ASP A 370 -4.62 0.60 32.97
CA ASP A 370 -5.64 0.27 33.96
C ASP A 370 -6.44 1.56 34.19
N LEU A 371 -7.71 1.60 33.78
CA LEU A 371 -8.58 2.78 33.87
C LEU A 371 -9.59 2.67 35.02
N ASP A 372 -9.91 1.47 35.50
CA ASP A 372 -10.80 1.26 36.64
C ASP A 372 -10.06 1.07 37.98
N GLU A 373 -8.72 1.06 37.94
CA GLU A 373 -7.78 0.96 39.06
C GLU A 373 -7.88 -0.39 39.81
N ASP A 374 -8.25 -1.47 39.11
CA ASP A 374 -8.34 -2.82 39.69
C ASP A 374 -7.00 -3.60 39.68
N GLY A 375 -5.99 -3.07 39.00
CA GLY A 375 -4.66 -3.65 38.86
C GLY A 375 -4.47 -4.54 37.63
N LEU A 376 -5.47 -4.64 36.74
CA LEU A 376 -5.40 -5.30 35.45
C LEU A 376 -5.41 -4.28 34.30
N VAL A 377 -4.96 -4.71 33.12
CA VAL A 377 -5.03 -3.85 31.94
C VAL A 377 -6.41 -3.92 31.31
N ASP A 378 -6.94 -2.75 31.01
CA ASP A 378 -8.17 -2.61 30.23
C ASP A 378 -7.89 -2.58 28.74
N VAL A 379 -8.83 -3.12 27.97
CA VAL A 379 -8.78 -3.15 26.51
C VAL A 379 -9.88 -2.27 25.93
N ALA A 380 -9.47 -1.17 25.27
CA ALA A 380 -10.36 -0.33 24.49
C ALA A 380 -10.49 -0.88 23.06
N VAL A 381 -11.72 -1.06 22.61
CA VAL A 381 -12.05 -1.61 21.29
C VAL A 381 -12.99 -0.66 20.52
N GLY A 382 -12.56 -0.24 19.34
CA GLY A 382 -13.34 0.59 18.43
C GLY A 382 -14.46 -0.19 17.73
N SER A 383 -15.55 0.53 17.47
CA SER A 383 -16.70 0.12 16.68
C SER A 383 -17.25 1.35 15.93
N LEU A 384 -18.12 1.15 14.94
CA LEU A 384 -18.74 2.25 14.22
C LEU A 384 -19.52 3.16 15.17
N GLY A 385 -19.01 4.38 15.36
CA GLY A 385 -19.61 5.39 16.24
C GLY A 385 -19.48 5.11 17.74
N ASN A 386 -18.73 4.08 18.14
CA ASN A 386 -18.61 3.65 19.55
C ASN A 386 -17.16 3.27 19.88
N ALA A 387 -16.78 3.42 21.15
CA ALA A 387 -15.62 2.78 21.73
C ALA A 387 -16.09 2.00 22.96
N VAL A 388 -15.75 0.71 23.02
CA VAL A 388 -16.11 -0.19 24.10
C VAL A 388 -14.88 -0.42 24.95
N LEU A 389 -15.01 -0.25 26.25
CA LEU A 389 -13.95 -0.58 27.19
C LEU A 389 -14.27 -1.94 27.83
N LEU A 390 -13.29 -2.84 27.83
CA LEU A 390 -13.34 -4.14 28.46
C LEU A 390 -12.35 -4.13 29.62
N TRP A 391 -12.83 -4.47 30.81
CA TRP A 391 -12.09 -4.57 32.08
C TRP A 391 -12.45 -5.90 32.74
#